data_AF-A0A9D5CMX4-F1
#
_entry.id   AF-A0A9D5CMX4-F1
#
_cell.length_a   1.000
_cell.length_b   1.000
_cell.length_c   1.000
_cell.angle_alpha   90.00
_cell.angle_beta   90.00
_cell.angle_gamma   90.00
#
_symmetry.space_group_name_H-M   'P 1'
#
loop_
_entity.id
_entity.type
_entity.pdbx_description
1 polymer ?
#
loop_
_entity_poly.entity_id
_entity_poly.type
_entity_poly.pdbx_seq_one_letter_code
_entity_poly.pdbx_strand_id
1 'polypeptide(L)'
;MRGEELQELTLEELQHLERTLDVGLSRVIERKEQQIMERLNGLEQKGMQLLETNKKLREKVEELAEKQAVTDHPENVFNEDAHSSESGSLDCDDTSDTSLKLG
;
A
#
# COMPACT_ATOMS: atom_id res chain seq x y z
N MET A 1 -6.19 35.71 -6.05
CA MET A 1 -5.55 37.02 -5.81
C MET A 1 -4.09 36.78 -5.50
N ARG A 2 -3.16 37.36 -6.26
CA ARG A 2 -1.71 37.22 -6.04
C ARG A 2 -1.09 38.41 -5.30
N GLY A 3 -1.90 39.40 -4.90
CA GLY A 3 -1.43 40.64 -4.28
C GLY A 3 -0.83 41.63 -5.28
N GLU A 4 -1.16 41.50 -6.56
CA GLU A 4 -0.72 42.39 -7.63
C GLU A 4 -1.66 43.60 -7.71
N GLU A 5 -1.14 44.75 -8.17
CA GLU A 5 -1.91 45.99 -8.44
C GLU A 5 -2.67 46.61 -7.25
N LEU A 6 -2.16 46.43 -6.02
CA LEU A 6 -2.78 46.98 -4.81
C LEU A 6 -2.68 48.51 -4.67
N GLN A 7 -1.83 49.17 -5.48
CA GLN A 7 -1.54 50.60 -5.38
C GLN A 7 -2.76 51.49 -5.70
N GLU A 8 -3.75 50.95 -6.41
CA GLU A 8 -4.97 51.67 -6.80
C GLU A 8 -6.08 51.57 -5.73
N LEU A 9 -5.91 50.72 -4.72
CA LEU A 9 -6.90 50.50 -3.68
C LEU A 9 -6.77 51.51 -2.54
N THR A 10 -7.93 51.94 -2.03
CA THR A 10 -8.02 52.68 -0.78
C THR A 10 -7.74 51.77 0.42
N LEU A 11 -7.44 52.36 1.58
CA LEU A 11 -7.23 51.61 2.83
C LEU A 11 -8.44 50.72 3.18
N GLU A 12 -9.65 51.23 2.95
CA GLU A 12 -10.90 50.50 3.25
C GLU A 12 -11.07 49.28 2.36
N GLU A 13 -10.75 49.40 1.06
CA GLU A 13 -10.78 48.29 0.10
C GLU A 13 -9.69 47.26 0.41
N LEU A 14 -8.49 47.69 0.77
CA LEU A 14 -7.41 46.82 1.24
C LEU A 14 -7.83 46.02 2.49
N GLN A 15 -8.45 46.66 3.48
CA GLN A 15 -8.96 45.98 4.67
C GLN A 15 -10.12 45.02 4.37
N HIS A 16 -10.97 45.35 3.40
CA HIS A 16 -12.03 44.43 2.96
C HIS A 16 -11.45 43.22 2.24
N LEU A 17 -10.46 43.43 1.38
CA LEU A 17 -9.75 42.38 0.67
C LEU A 17 -9.02 41.45 1.65
N GLU A 18 -8.30 41.99 2.62
CA GLU A 18 -7.59 41.22 3.65
C GLU A 18 -8.55 40.30 4.41
N ARG A 19 -9.69 40.84 4.89
CA ARG A 19 -10.72 40.05 5.58
C ARG A 19 -11.29 38.94 4.70
N THR A 20 -11.51 39.23 3.42
CA THR A 20 -12.03 38.24 2.46
C THR A 20 -11.02 37.13 2.22
N LEU A 21 -9.73 37.49 2.10
CA LEU A 21 -8.65 36.53 1.93
C LEU A 21 -8.45 35.66 3.17
N ASP A 22 -8.53 36.25 4.36
CA ASP A 22 -8.41 35.53 5.63
C ASP A 22 -9.52 34.47 5.76
N VAL A 23 -10.79 34.88 5.58
CA VAL A 23 -11.93 33.94 5.58
C VAL A 23 -11.78 32.87 4.49
N GLY A 24 -11.34 33.26 3.30
CA GLY A 24 -11.11 32.31 2.20
C GLY A 24 -10.02 31.29 2.54
N LEU A 25 -8.92 31.75 3.15
CA LEU A 25 -7.81 30.91 3.56
C LEU A 25 -8.22 29.95 4.67
N SER A 26 -8.94 30.41 5.70
CA SER A 26 -9.45 29.55 6.78
C SER A 26 -10.30 28.42 6.21
N ARG A 27 -11.23 28.72 5.28
CA ARG A 27 -12.06 27.70 4.62
C ARG A 27 -11.24 26.68 3.81
N VAL A 28 -10.18 27.13 3.14
CA VAL A 28 -9.29 26.23 2.39
C VAL A 28 -8.53 25.32 3.34
N ILE A 29 -8.04 25.84 4.46
CA ILE A 29 -7.36 25.06 5.49
C ILE A 29 -8.31 24.02 6.08
N GLU A 30 -9.47 24.43 6.58
CA GLU A 30 -10.49 23.53 7.16
C GLU A 30 -10.86 22.40 6.18
N ARG A 31 -11.10 22.74 4.92
CA ARG A 31 -11.42 21.75 3.89
C ARG A 31 -10.27 20.77 3.65
N LYS A 32 -9.02 21.24 3.64
CA LYS A 32 -7.84 20.38 3.49
C LYS A 32 -7.65 19.47 4.70
N GLU A 33 -7.83 20.00 5.91
CA GLU A 33 -7.76 19.23 7.15
C GLU A 33 -8.81 18.12 7.15
N GLN A 34 -10.06 18.44 6.80
CA GLN A 34 -11.14 17.46 6.69
C GLN A 34 -10.77 16.35 5.69
N GLN A 35 -10.27 16.70 4.50
CA GLN A 35 -9.87 15.71 3.50
C GLN A 35 -8.71 14.81 3.97
N ILE A 36 -7.76 15.36 4.70
CA ILE A 36 -6.64 14.59 5.28
C ILE A 36 -7.17 13.63 6.33
N MET A 37 -8.04 14.10 7.23
CA MET A 37 -8.63 13.30 8.30
C MET A 37 -9.47 12.15 7.74
N GLU A 38 -10.29 12.40 6.72
CA GLU A 38 -11.07 11.36 6.03
C GLU A 38 -10.16 10.27 5.44
N ARG A 39 -9.04 10.68 4.81
CA ARG A 39 -8.06 9.73 4.26
C ARG A 39 -7.34 8.94 5.34
N LEU A 40 -6.93 9.58 6.43
CA LEU A 40 -6.30 8.91 7.57
C LEU A 40 -7.23 7.85 8.15
N ASN A 41 -8.47 8.21 8.46
CA ASN A 41 -9.47 7.27 8.99
C ASN A 41 -9.70 6.08 8.03
N GLY A 42 -9.78 6.35 6.71
CA GLY A 42 -9.92 5.28 5.72
C GLY A 42 -8.73 4.32 5.69
N LEU A 43 -7.51 4.86 5.80
CA LEU A 43 -6.29 4.04 5.86
C LEU A 43 -6.19 3.24 7.16
N GLU A 44 -6.52 3.83 8.30
CA GLU A 44 -6.53 3.13 9.60
C GLU A 44 -7.52 1.97 9.60
N GLN A 45 -8.74 2.18 9.09
CA GLN A 45 -9.73 1.10 8.95
C GLN A 45 -9.24 -0.03 8.05
N LYS A 46 -8.65 0.32 6.91
CA LYS A 46 -8.05 -0.68 6.01
C LYS A 46 -6.91 -1.43 6.67
N GLY A 47 -6.08 -0.74 7.44
CA GLY A 47 -4.99 -1.33 8.24
C GLY A 47 -5.51 -2.36 9.24
N MET A 48 -6.57 -2.03 9.99
CA MET A 48 -7.20 -2.96 10.94
C MET A 48 -7.76 -4.20 10.25
N GLN A 49 -8.48 -4.03 9.15
CA GLN A 49 -9.03 -5.16 8.36
C GLN A 49 -7.92 -6.07 7.82
N LEU A 50 -6.83 -5.49 7.32
CA LEU A 50 -5.68 -6.26 6.85
C LEU A 50 -5.01 -7.03 7.99
N LEU A 51 -4.85 -6.43 9.17
CA LEU A 51 -4.27 -7.09 10.33
C LEU A 51 -5.13 -8.28 10.79
N GLU A 52 -6.45 -8.09 10.84
CA GLU A 52 -7.39 -9.16 11.20
C GLU A 52 -7.38 -10.31 10.18
N THR A 53 -7.46 -9.98 8.89
CA THR A 53 -7.43 -10.99 7.82
C THR A 53 -6.10 -11.72 7.76
N ASN A 54 -4.98 -11.02 7.95
CA ASN A 54 -3.66 -11.64 7.98
C ASN A 54 -3.52 -12.59 9.19
N LYS A 55 -4.03 -12.20 10.36
CA LYS A 55 -4.08 -13.07 11.54
C LYS A 55 -4.86 -14.36 11.25
N LYS A 56 -6.07 -14.25 10.73
CA LYS A 56 -6.92 -15.40 10.36
C LYS A 56 -6.25 -16.31 9.32
N LEU A 57 -5.52 -15.73 8.37
CA LEU A 57 -4.78 -16.51 7.37
C LEU A 57 -3.60 -17.26 7.99
N ARG A 58 -2.84 -16.64 8.90
CA ARG A 58 -1.75 -17.30 9.62
C ARG A 58 -2.26 -18.48 10.44
N GLU A 59 -3.35 -18.29 11.19
CA GLU A 59 -4.00 -19.36 11.96
C GLU A 59 -4.39 -20.55 11.06
N LYS A 60 -4.96 -20.28 9.88
CA LYS A 60 -5.30 -21.35 8.91
C LYS A 60 -4.07 -22.06 8.34
N VAL A 61 -2.99 -21.34 8.09
CA VAL A 61 -1.74 -21.93 7.59
C VAL A 61 -1.12 -22.83 8.66
N GLU A 62 -1.12 -22.40 9.92
CA GLU A 62 -0.66 -23.22 11.06
C GLU A 62 -1.53 -24.48 11.21
N GLU A 63 -2.86 -24.37 11.17
CA GLU A 63 -3.76 -25.52 11.23
C GLU A 63 -3.52 -26.53 10.09
N LEU A 64 -3.26 -26.05 8.87
CA LEU A 64 -2.94 -26.92 7.73
C LEU A 64 -1.57 -27.59 7.89
N ALA A 65 -0.56 -26.87 8.37
CA ALA A 65 0.77 -27.42 8.63
C ALA A 65 0.72 -28.51 9.72
N GLU A 66 -0.07 -28.30 10.78
CA GLU A 66 -0.29 -29.32 11.82
C GLU A 66 -1.01 -30.56 11.28
N LYS A 67 -2.04 -30.37 10.45
CA LYS A 67 -2.74 -31.50 9.79
C LYS A 67 -1.82 -32.29 8.86
N GLN A 68 -0.91 -31.62 8.17
CA GLN A 68 0.03 -32.26 7.25
C GLN A 68 1.12 -33.05 8.01
N ALA A 69 1.57 -32.55 9.17
CA ALA A 69 2.49 -33.25 10.07
C ALA A 69 1.88 -34.52 10.70
N VAL A 70 0.55 -34.61 10.85
CA VAL A 70 -0.14 -35.81 11.35
C VAL A 70 -0.29 -36.90 10.28
N THR A 71 -0.26 -36.54 8.99
CA THR A 71 -0.28 -37.49 7.86
C THR A 71 1.10 -38.03 7.45
N ASP A 72 2.20 -37.42 7.92
CA ASP A 72 3.58 -37.85 7.64
C ASP A 72 4.14 -38.81 8.70
N HIS A 73 3.32 -39.73 9.20
CA HIS A 73 3.85 -40.99 9.75
C HIS A 73 3.90 -42.00 8.59
N PRO A 74 5.01 -42.12 7.83
CA PRO A 74 5.18 -43.28 6.99
C PRO A 74 5.34 -44.45 7.95
N GLU A 75 4.34 -45.33 7.95
CA GLU A 75 4.54 -46.68 8.41
C GLU A 75 5.79 -47.22 7.70
N ASN A 76 6.78 -47.50 8.53
CA ASN A 76 8.06 -48.07 8.17
C ASN A 76 7.81 -49.46 7.56
N VAL A 77 7.57 -49.52 6.26
CA VAL A 77 7.56 -50.76 5.48
C VAL A 77 8.49 -50.57 4.29
N PHE A 78 9.73 -51.02 4.50
CA PHE A 78 10.53 -51.81 3.56
C PHE A 78 10.38 -51.45 2.07
N ASN A 79 11.37 -50.80 1.47
CA ASN A 79 12.30 -51.53 0.60
C ASN A 79 13.48 -50.64 0.19
N GLU A 80 14.67 -51.21 0.32
CA GLU A 80 15.95 -50.65 -0.10
C GLU A 80 16.19 -51.06 -1.55
N ASP A 81 16.41 -50.10 -2.45
CA ASP A 81 17.06 -50.25 -3.76
C ASP A 81 17.03 -48.87 -4.45
N ALA A 82 17.99 -48.37 -5.21
CA ALA A 82 19.39 -48.62 -5.44
C ALA A 82 19.80 -47.50 -6.42
N HIS A 83 20.82 -46.71 -6.07
CA HIS A 83 21.81 -46.09 -6.94
C HIS A 83 21.43 -45.57 -8.35
N SER A 84 21.64 -44.26 -8.59
CA SER A 84 22.53 -43.70 -9.64
C SER A 84 22.02 -42.41 -10.31
N SER A 85 22.69 -41.32 -9.97
CA SER A 85 23.27 -40.25 -10.82
C SER A 85 22.57 -39.82 -12.12
N GLU A 86 22.25 -38.52 -12.25
CA GLU A 86 22.88 -37.68 -13.28
C GLU A 86 22.76 -36.18 -12.96
N SER A 87 23.86 -35.48 -13.19
CA SER A 87 24.13 -34.05 -13.09
C SER A 87 23.51 -33.21 -14.20
N GLY A 88 23.26 -31.92 -13.93
CA GLY A 88 23.59 -30.87 -14.89
C GLY A 88 22.52 -29.84 -15.24
N SER A 89 22.92 -28.58 -15.08
CA SER A 89 22.47 -27.38 -15.80
C SER A 89 21.11 -26.77 -15.44
N LEU A 90 21.20 -25.66 -14.70
CA LEU A 90 20.42 -24.45 -14.99
C LEU A 90 20.44 -24.15 -16.49
N ASP A 91 19.35 -23.56 -17.00
CA ASP A 91 19.27 -22.63 -18.14
C ASP A 91 18.04 -22.91 -19.02
N CYS A 92 16.98 -22.13 -18.81
CA CYS A 92 15.99 -21.85 -19.84
C CYS A 92 15.40 -20.45 -19.61
N ASP A 93 16.10 -19.48 -20.20
CA ASP A 93 15.59 -18.32 -20.94
C ASP A 93 14.13 -17.89 -20.68
N ASP A 94 13.96 -16.73 -20.03
CA ASP A 94 13.07 -15.70 -20.58
C ASP A 94 13.48 -14.31 -20.05
N THR A 95 14.66 -13.84 -20.48
CA THR A 95 15.01 -12.42 -20.35
C THR A 95 14.21 -11.64 -21.40
N SER A 96 12.93 -11.42 -21.12
CA SER A 96 12.09 -10.58 -21.97
C SER A 96 12.49 -9.11 -21.81
N ASP A 97 13.27 -8.66 -22.79
CA ASP A 97 13.57 -7.27 -23.12
C ASP A 97 12.27 -6.57 -23.58
N THR A 98 11.75 -5.61 -22.81
CA THR A 98 10.74 -4.67 -23.32
C THR A 98 11.12 -3.24 -22.97
N SER A 99 12.00 -2.66 -23.80
CA SER A 99 12.23 -1.22 -23.87
C SER A 99 11.05 -0.53 -24.55
N LEU A 100 10.42 0.45 -23.88
CA LEU A 100 9.44 1.36 -24.50
C LEU A 100 10.11 2.69 -24.86
N LYS A 101 10.04 3.04 -26.15
CA LYS A 101 10.59 4.26 -26.74
C LYS A 101 9.60 5.41 -26.54
N LEU A 102 10.00 6.47 -25.82
CA LEU A 102 9.26 7.72 -25.81
C LEU A 102 9.37 8.38 -27.19
N GLY A 103 8.23 8.51 -27.86
CA GLY A 103 7.98 9.44 -28.94
C GLY A 103 6.93 10.45 -28.49
#